data_AF-A0A947F724-F1
#
_entry.id   AF-A0A947F724-F1
#
_cell.length_a   1.000
_cell.length_b   1.000
_cell.length_c   1.000
_cell.angle_alpha   90.00
_cell.angle_beta   90.00
_cell.angle_gamma   90.00
#
_symmetry.space_group_name_H-M   'P 1'
#
loop_
_entity.id
_entity.type
_entity.pdbx_description
1 polymer ?
#
loop_
_entity_poly.entity_id
_entity_poly.type
_entity_poly.pdbx_seq_one_letter_code
_entity_poly.pdbx_strand_id
1 'polypeptide(L)'
;YCGPIEGAANIQIDTCSPNFLIQESIETWCGFNAEILKVPIQWEDGYIIPPAGPGLGVELNETVAARHAYTGKRLHLEMMDRPVY
;
A
#
# COMPACT_ATOMS: atom_id res chain seq x y z
N TYR A 1 3.05 -4.12 7.10
CA TYR A 1 2.06 -4.76 6.21
C TYR A 1 2.48 -4.51 4.76
N CYS A 2 1.75 -4.99 3.76
CA CYS A 2 2.12 -4.96 2.33
C CYS A 2 2.33 -3.53 1.76
N GLY A 3 2.81 -3.46 0.51
CA GLY A 3 3.22 -2.21 -0.15
C GLY A 3 2.12 -1.53 -0.98
N PRO A 4 2.38 -0.31 -1.48
CA PRO A 4 1.34 0.56 -2.04
C PRO A 4 0.81 0.12 -3.41
N ILE A 5 1.46 -0.84 -4.08
CA ILE A 5 0.93 -1.47 -5.30
C ILE A 5 -0.29 -2.36 -4.98
N GLU A 6 -0.25 -3.10 -3.87
CA GLU A 6 -1.40 -3.89 -3.41
C GLU A 6 -2.52 -2.96 -2.93
N GLY A 7 -2.18 -1.89 -2.20
CA GLY A 7 -3.12 -0.83 -1.86
C GLY A 7 -3.82 -0.21 -3.07
N ALA A 8 -3.08 0.11 -4.14
CA ALA A 8 -3.66 0.62 -5.37
C ALA A 8 -4.60 -0.39 -6.07
N ALA A 9 -4.27 -1.68 -6.04
CA ALA A 9 -5.16 -2.72 -6.56
C ALA A 9 -6.45 -2.84 -5.75
N ASN A 10 -6.37 -2.76 -4.41
CA ASN A 10 -7.55 -2.75 -3.55
C ASN A 10 -8.45 -1.55 -3.87
N ILE A 11 -7.88 -0.34 -4.01
CA ILE A 11 -8.62 0.87 -4.38
C ILE A 11 -9.41 0.71 -5.69
N GLN A 12 -8.83 0.03 -6.69
CA GLN A 12 -9.54 -0.23 -7.96
C GLN A 12 -10.76 -1.14 -7.76
N ILE A 13 -10.65 -2.16 -6.90
CA ILE A 13 -11.76 -3.06 -6.55
C ILE A 13 -12.82 -2.31 -5.74
N ASP A 14 -12.41 -1.52 -4.77
CA ASP A 14 -13.30 -0.72 -3.92
C ASP A 14 -14.14 0.26 -4.75
N THR A 15 -13.49 0.98 -5.67
CA THR A 15 -14.11 2.01 -6.50
C THR A 15 -15.18 1.45 -7.44
N CYS A 16 -15.12 0.16 -7.80
CA CYS A 16 -16.12 -0.51 -8.64
C CYS A 16 -17.07 -1.45 -7.88
N SER A 17 -17.01 -1.46 -6.54
CA SER A 17 -17.85 -2.34 -5.71
C SER A 17 -19.04 -1.59 -5.09
N PRO A 18 -20.30 -1.88 -5.48
CA PRO A 18 -21.47 -1.18 -4.94
C PRO A 18 -21.75 -1.50 -3.47
N ASN A 19 -21.11 -2.54 -2.94
CA ASN A 19 -21.19 -3.01 -1.57
C ASN A 19 -19.88 -2.79 -0.78
N PHE A 20 -19.05 -1.84 -1.23
CA PHE A 20 -17.86 -1.40 -0.50
C PHE A 20 -18.24 -0.82 0.88
N LEU A 21 -17.44 -1.14 1.91
CA LEU A 21 -17.64 -0.66 3.28
C LEU A 21 -16.50 0.27 3.72
N ILE A 22 -15.26 -0.22 3.72
CA ILE A 22 -14.06 0.51 4.16
C ILE A 22 -12.81 -0.14 3.58
N GLN A 23 -11.74 0.64 3.39
CA GLN A 23 -10.43 0.20 2.92
C GLN A 23 -9.38 0.36 4.03
N GLU A 24 -8.61 -0.69 4.31
CA GLU A 24 -7.46 -0.61 5.21
C GLU A 24 -6.39 0.31 4.61
N SER A 25 -5.82 1.17 5.44
CA SER A 25 -4.70 2.06 5.06
C SER A 25 -3.57 1.95 6.07
N ILE A 26 -2.33 1.98 5.58
CA ILE A 26 -1.16 2.17 6.44
C ILE A 26 -0.96 3.66 6.64
N GLU A 27 -1.46 4.14 7.78
CA GLU A 27 -1.56 5.57 8.09
C GLU A 27 -2.32 6.32 6.98
N THR A 28 -1.74 7.38 6.43
CA THR A 28 -2.34 8.22 5.36
C THR A 28 -1.59 8.06 4.04
N TRP A 29 -1.04 6.87 3.75
CA TRP A 29 -0.23 6.58 2.55
C TRP A 29 1.03 7.43 2.40
N CYS A 30 1.54 8.00 3.50
CA CYS A 30 2.73 8.83 3.53
C CYS A 30 4.02 8.01 3.75
N GLY A 31 5.15 8.70 3.96
CA GLY A 31 6.44 8.07 4.22
C GLY A 31 6.92 7.22 3.03
N PHE A 32 7.41 6.02 3.31
CA PHE A 32 7.96 5.13 2.28
C PHE A 32 6.91 4.70 1.23
N ASN A 33 5.63 4.62 1.61
CA ASN A 33 4.55 4.32 0.67
C ASN A 33 4.38 5.42 -0.38
N ALA A 34 4.64 6.68 -0.01
CA ALA A 34 4.66 7.80 -0.94
C ALA A 34 5.96 7.82 -1.77
N GLU A 35 7.11 7.57 -1.15
CA GLU A 35 8.43 7.65 -1.80
C GLU A 35 8.63 6.57 -2.89
N ILE A 36 8.14 5.35 -2.64
CA ILE A 36 8.30 4.23 -3.58
C ILE A 36 7.35 4.32 -4.79
N LEU A 37 6.43 5.28 -4.82
CA LEU A 37 5.62 5.60 -5.98
C LEU A 37 6.11 6.90 -6.65
N LYS A 38 5.93 7.02 -7.97
CA LYS A 38 6.23 8.30 -8.65
C LYS A 38 5.23 9.40 -8.29
N VAL A 39 3.97 9.02 -8.10
CA VAL A 39 2.89 9.88 -7.60
C VAL A 39 2.25 9.13 -6.43
N PRO A 40 2.20 9.74 -5.22
CA PRO A 40 1.63 9.09 -4.06
C PRO A 40 0.11 8.94 -4.17
N ILE A 41 -0.44 7.94 -3.48
CA ILE A 41 -1.88 7.81 -3.29
C ILE A 41 -2.38 9.03 -2.51
N GLN A 42 -3.46 9.64 -2.99
CA GLN A 42 -4.05 10.81 -2.36
C GLN A 42 -4.95 10.40 -1.20
N TRP A 43 -4.76 11.04 -0.06
CA TRP A 43 -5.54 10.85 1.15
C TRP A 43 -5.99 12.20 1.68
N GLU A 44 -7.29 12.36 1.93
CA GLU A 44 -7.92 13.62 2.37
C GLU A 44 -9.03 13.32 3.39
N ASP A 45 -8.96 13.93 4.57
CA ASP A 45 -10.01 13.92 5.61
C ASP A 45 -10.61 12.54 5.96
N GLY A 46 -9.79 11.48 5.98
CA GLY A 46 -10.25 10.12 6.28
C GLY A 46 -10.48 9.24 5.06
N TYR A 47 -10.38 9.80 3.85
CA TYR A 47 -10.73 9.14 2.60
C TYR A 47 -9.52 9.01 1.68
N ILE A 48 -9.52 7.92 0.91
CA ILE A 48 -8.63 7.78 -0.24
C ILE A 48 -9.34 8.40 -1.44
N ILE A 49 -8.63 9.26 -2.19
CA ILE A 49 -9.11 9.78 -3.46
C ILE A 49 -8.61 8.84 -4.56
N PRO A 50 -9.50 8.10 -5.27
CA PRO A 50 -9.08 7.12 -6.26
C PRO A 50 -8.23 7.76 -7.36
N PRO A 51 -7.06 7.19 -7.70
CA PRO A 51 -6.24 7.72 -8.79
C PRO A 51 -6.98 7.65 -10.14
N ALA A 52 -6.94 8.74 -10.90
CA ALA A 52 -7.61 8.85 -12.21
C ALA A 52 -6.74 8.38 -13.39
N GLY A 53 -5.48 7.99 -13.14
CA GLY A 53 -4.57 7.47 -14.16
C GLY A 53 -4.99 6.08 -14.67
N PRO A 54 -4.52 5.67 -15.85
CA PRO A 54 -4.84 4.35 -16.40
C PRO A 54 -4.24 3.20 -15.57
N GLY A 55 -4.80 2.00 -15.73
CA GLY A 55 -4.33 0.80 -15.04
C GLY A 55 -4.66 0.84 -13.55
N LEU A 56 -3.67 0.54 -12.69
CA LEU A 56 -3.81 0.69 -11.24
C LEU A 56 -3.83 2.16 -10.78
N GLY A 57 -3.49 3.09 -11.68
CA GLY A 57 -3.45 4.52 -11.38
C GLY A 57 -2.22 4.96 -10.56
N VAL A 58 -1.24 4.08 -10.37
CA VAL A 58 0.06 4.36 -9.73
C VAL A 58 1.20 3.79 -10.57
N GLU A 59 2.41 4.32 -10.38
CA GLU A 59 3.64 3.80 -11.00
C GLU A 59 4.74 3.65 -9.95
N LEU A 60 5.44 2.50 -9.97
CA LEU A 60 6.55 2.22 -9.07
C LEU A 60 7.74 3.12 -9.41
N ASN A 61 8.35 3.73 -8.39
CA ASN A 61 9.65 4.35 -8.52
C ASN A 61 10.74 3.28 -8.41
N GLU A 62 11.11 2.70 -9.56
CA GLU A 62 12.11 1.61 -9.62
C GLU A 62 13.49 2.01 -9.07
N THR A 63 13.85 3.29 -9.16
CA THR A 63 15.11 3.79 -8.59
C THR A 63 15.10 3.73 -7.06
N VAL A 64 13.97 4.07 -6.43
CA VAL A 64 13.79 3.91 -4.98
C VAL A 64 13.74 2.42 -4.65
N ALA A 65 12.92 1.64 -5.35
CA ALA A 65 12.82 0.20 -5.10
C ALA A 65 14.19 -0.52 -5.14
N ALA A 66 15.02 -0.22 -6.14
CA ALA A 66 16.35 -0.81 -6.29
C ALA A 66 17.32 -0.47 -5.14
N ARG A 67 17.13 0.67 -4.46
CA ARG A 67 17.95 1.08 -3.30
C ARG A 67 17.53 0.39 -2.00
N HIS A 68 16.34 -0.20 -1.95
CA HIS A 68 15.73 -0.77 -0.75
C HIS A 68 15.55 -2.29 -0.85
N ALA A 69 16.52 -3.00 -1.44
CA ALA A 69 16.51 -4.44 -1.52
C ALA A 69 16.55 -5.10 -0.12
N TYR A 70 15.65 -6.04 0.12
CA TYR A 70 15.61 -6.78 1.39
C TYR A 70 16.75 -7.81 1.45
N THR A 71 17.60 -7.70 2.47
CA THR A 71 18.75 -8.59 2.72
C THR A 71 18.62 -9.38 4.03
N GLY A 72 17.49 -9.24 4.73
CA GLY A 72 17.22 -9.92 5.98
C GLY A 72 16.84 -11.39 5.80
N LYS A 73 16.73 -12.10 6.92
CA LYS A 73 16.36 -13.53 6.97
C LYS A 73 14.95 -13.80 7.49
N ARG A 74 14.30 -12.78 8.10
CA ARG A 74 12.94 -12.91 8.65
C ARG A 74 11.91 -12.93 7.54
N LEU A 75 10.75 -13.50 7.84
CA LEU A 75 9.57 -13.40 6.97
C LEU A 75 8.92 -12.01 7.08
N HIS A 76 7.95 -11.73 6.19
CA HIS A 76 7.17 -10.49 6.25
C HIS A 76 6.41 -10.36 7.57
N LEU A 77 5.83 -11.47 8.02
CA LEU A 77 5.18 -11.62 9.32
C LEU A 77 5.59 -12.97 9.90
N GLU A 78 5.76 -13.02 11.22
CA GLU A 78 6.11 -14.23 11.96
C GLU A 78 5.12 -14.36 13.12
N MET A 79 4.70 -15.59 13.42
CA MET A 79 3.89 -15.87 14.58
C MET A 79 4.77 -16.05 15.81
N MET A 80 4.22 -15.78 17.00
CA MET A 80 4.87 -16.17 18.25
C MET A 80 4.94 -17.70 18.30
N ASP A 81 6.13 -18.23 18.56
CA ASP A 81 6.42 -19.67 18.61
C ASP A 81 6.25 -20.29 20.00
N ARG A 82 5.80 -19.48 20.96
CA ARG A 82 5.63 -19.84 22.37
C ARG A 82 4.28 -19.39 22.91
N PRO A 83 3.76 -20.01 23.97
CA PRO A 83 2.52 -19.57 24.61
C PRO A 83 2.64 -18.17 25.23
N VAL A 84 1.51 -17.45 25.22
CA VAL A 84 1.32 -16.24 26.03
C VAL A 84 0.84 -16.70 27.41
N TYR A 85 1.69 -16.53 28.42
CA TYR A 85 1.36 -16.78 29.83
C TYR A 85 1.06 -15.46 30.53
#